data_AF-A0A3D0TC84-F1
#
_entry.id   AF-A0A3D0TC84-F1
#
_cell.length_a   1.000
_cell.length_b   1.000
_cell.length_c   1.000
_cell.angle_alpha   90.00
_cell.angle_beta   90.00
_cell.angle_gamma   90.00
#
_symmetry.space_group_name_H-M   'P 1'
#
loop_
_entity.id
_entity.type
_entity.pdbx_description
1 polymer ?
#
loop_
_entity_poly.entity_id
_entity_poly.type
_entity_poly.pdbx_seq_one_letter_code
_entity_poly.pdbx_strand_id
1 'polypeptide(L)' 'MRFAQKIANTMNLDTSLIKPISFLNLSRKRVAPRPKNTWLSTEKIESLGFHITNIDEALKRFKNQMLNG' A
#
# COMPACT_ATOMS: atom_id res chain seq x y z
N MET A 1 -5.65 -6.35 3.87
CA MET A 1 -4.24 -6.38 4.33
C MET A 1 -3.35 -7.00 3.28
N ARG A 2 -3.06 -6.26 2.20
CA ARG A 2 -2.23 -6.76 1.10
C ARG A 2 -1.02 -5.86 0.81
N PHE A 3 -1.07 -4.59 1.22
CA PHE A 3 -0.02 -3.62 0.91
C PHE A 3 1.28 -3.88 1.69
N ALA A 4 1.22 -4.10 3.00
CA ALA A 4 2.41 -4.44 3.80
C ALA A 4 3.11 -5.73 3.31
N GLN A 5 2.34 -6.75 2.92
CA GLN A 5 2.89 -7.98 2.33
C GLN A 5 3.53 -7.72 0.97
N LYS A 6 2.92 -6.89 0.11
CA LYS A 6 3.52 -6.47 -1.17
C LYS A 6 4.87 -5.80 -0.96
N ILE A 7 4.97 -4.86 -0.01
CA ILE A 7 6.25 -4.21 0.36
C ILE A 7 7.27 -5.25 0.80
N ALA A 8 6.93 -6.12 1.76
CA ALA A 8 7.84 -7.13 2.27
C ALA A 8 8.34 -8.08 1.17
N ASN A 9 7.45 -8.54 0.29
CA ASN A 9 7.83 -9.34 -0.89
C ASN A 9 8.80 -8.59 -1.81
N THR A 10 8.51 -7.33 -2.16
CA THR A 10 9.39 -6.53 -3.03
C THR A 10 10.77 -6.33 -2.40
N MET A 11 10.82 -6.13 -1.08
CA MET A 11 12.05 -5.90 -0.33
C MET A 11 12.76 -7.20 0.12
N ASN A 12 12.22 -8.37 -0.23
CA ASN A 12 12.74 -9.68 0.19
C ASN A 12 12.84 -9.85 1.72
N LEU A 13 11.79 -9.40 2.43
CA LEU A 13 11.65 -9.52 3.88
C LEU A 13 10.74 -10.71 4.25
N ASP A 14 10.91 -11.25 5.45
CA ASP A 14 10.07 -12.34 5.97
C ASP A 14 8.61 -11.88 6.16
N THR A 15 7.71 -12.44 5.35
CA THR A 15 6.28 -12.13 5.39
C THR A 15 5.51 -12.86 6.48
N SER A 16 6.08 -13.92 7.07
CA SER A 16 5.44 -14.71 8.12
C SER A 16 5.14 -13.90 9.38
N LEU A 17 5.90 -12.82 9.58
CA LEU A 17 5.77 -11.87 10.67
C LEU A 17 4.55 -10.94 10.52
N ILE A 18 3.95 -10.84 9.32
CA ILE A 18 2.84 -9.93 9.04
C ILE A 18 1.50 -10.62 9.28
N LYS A 19 0.98 -10.48 10.50
CA LYS A 19 -0.32 -11.06 10.89
C LYS A 19 -1.47 -10.10 10.71
N PRO A 20 -2.55 -10.51 10.02
CA PRO A 20 -3.69 -9.65 9.84
C PRO A 20 -4.48 -9.43 11.13
N ILE A 21 -4.81 -8.17 11.45
CA ILE A 21 -5.67 -7.82 12.60
C ILE A 21 -6.94 -7.08 12.17
N SER A 22 -8.04 -7.31 12.88
CA SER A 22 -9.28 -6.57 12.68
C SER A 22 -9.21 -5.20 13.33
N PHE A 23 -9.74 -4.20 12.64
CA PHE A 23 -9.92 -2.86 13.18
C PHE A 23 -10.81 -2.84 14.44
N LEU A 24 -11.80 -3.72 14.55
CA LEU A 24 -12.68 -3.80 15.74
C LEU A 24 -11.89 -4.12 17.02
N ASN A 25 -10.76 -4.81 16.88
CA ASN A 25 -9.92 -5.23 18.01
C ASN A 25 -8.97 -4.13 18.50
N LEU A 26 -8.95 -2.96 17.84
CA LEU A 26 -8.06 -1.82 18.13
C LEU A 26 -8.77 -0.67 18.86
N SER A 27 -9.95 -0.95 19.44
CA SER A 27 -10.93 0.02 19.95
C SER A 27 -10.42 0.96 21.07
N ARG A 28 -9.30 0.66 21.74
CA ARG A 28 -8.80 1.45 22.89
C ARG A 28 -7.65 2.43 22.58
N LYS A 29 -7.12 2.48 21.35
CA LYS A 29 -5.90 3.26 21.03
C LYS A 29 -6.04 4.30 19.91
N ARG A 30 -7.23 4.56 19.39
CA ARG A 30 -7.40 5.41 18.21
C ARG A 30 -7.95 6.78 18.53
N VAL A 31 -7.17 7.81 18.21
CA VAL A 31 -7.53 9.23 18.33
C VAL A 31 -8.49 9.67 17.21
N ALA A 32 -8.49 9.00 16.06
CA ALA A 32 -9.31 9.39 14.89
C ALA A 32 -10.03 8.20 14.22
N PRO A 33 -11.29 8.40 13.76
CA PRO A 33 -12.03 7.41 12.99
C PRO A 33 -11.36 7.19 11.61
N ARG A 34 -11.32 5.93 11.16
CA ARG A 34 -10.76 5.55 9.86
C ARG A 34 -11.87 4.96 8.99
N PRO A 35 -12.13 5.49 7.78
CA PRO A 35 -13.08 4.89 6.84
C PRO A 35 -12.64 3.48 6.44
N LYS A 36 -13.63 2.59 6.22
CA LYS A 36 -13.39 1.21 5.81
C LYS A 36 -12.87 1.11 4.37
N ASN A 37 -13.28 2.03 3.50
CA ASN A 37 -12.87 2.12 2.10
C ASN A 37 -12.60 3.59 1.72
N THR A 38 -11.49 3.81 1.02
CA THR A 38 -11.06 5.12 0.50
C THR A 38 -10.52 5.00 -0.93
N TRP A 39 -10.98 4.02 -1.70
CA TRP A 39 -10.59 3.89 -3.10
C TRP A 39 -11.09 5.09 -3.89
N LEU A 40 -10.22 5.58 -4.78
CA LEU A 40 -10.51 6.68 -5.69
C LEU A 40 -10.50 6.11 -7.11
N SER A 41 -11.45 6.56 -7.94
CA SER A 41 -11.40 6.28 -9.38
C SER A 41 -10.34 7.17 -10.04
N THR A 42 -9.61 6.57 -10.99
CA THR A 42 -8.56 7.22 -11.78
C THR A 42 -9.03 7.56 -13.20
N GLU A 43 -10.30 7.27 -13.53
CA GLU A 43 -10.84 7.44 -14.89
C GLU A 43 -10.65 8.86 -15.45
N LYS A 44 -10.88 9.89 -14.63
CA LYS A 44 -10.75 11.28 -15.08
C LYS A 44 -9.33 11.60 -15.53
N ILE A 45 -8.32 11.21 -14.76
CA ILE A 45 -6.93 11.53 -15.10
C ILE A 45 -6.41 10.66 -16.25
N GLU A 46 -6.90 9.42 -16.36
CA GLU A 46 -6.62 8.55 -17.50
C GLU A 46 -7.21 9.14 -18.78
N SER A 47 -8.41 9.72 -18.73
CA SER A 47 -9.02 10.42 -19.86
C SER A 47 -8.23 11.66 -20.31
N LEU A 48 -7.42 12.24 -19.42
CA LEU A 48 -6.51 13.36 -19.71
C LEU A 48 -5.15 12.88 -20.25
N GLY A 49 -4.98 11.57 -20.50
CA GLY A 49 -3.74 10.97 -21.00
C GLY A 49 -2.71 10.67 -19.91
N PHE A 50 -3.06 10.79 -18.63
CA PHE A 50 -2.15 10.45 -17.54
C PHE A 50 -2.31 8.99 -17.11
N HIS A 51 -1.25 8.20 -17.21
CA HIS A 51 -1.26 6.80 -16.80
C HIS A 51 -0.64 6.62 -15.43
N ILE A 52 -1.46 6.31 -14.43
CA ILE A 52 -0.98 5.93 -13.11
C ILE A 52 -0.32 4.55 -13.20
N THR A 53 0.93 4.48 -12.73
CA THR A 53 1.67 3.23 -12.58
C THR A 53 1.01 2.34 -11.52
N ASN A 54 0.92 1.04 -11.80
CA ASN A 54 0.42 0.09 -10.81
C ASN A 54 1.35 0.02 -9.59
N ILE A 55 0.79 -0.40 -8.46
CA ILE A 55 1.50 -0.39 -7.18
C ILE A 55 2.74 -1.29 -7.14
N ASP A 56 2.73 -2.41 -7.88
CA ASP A 56 3.84 -3.38 -7.86
C ASP A 56 5.05 -2.82 -8.61
N GLU A 57 4.83 -2.14 -9.73
CA GLU A 57 5.87 -1.44 -10.47
C GLU A 57 6.39 -0.23 -9.70
N ALA A 58 5.51 0.54 -9.06
CA ALA A 58 5.91 1.65 -8.20
C ALA A 58 6.83 1.20 -7.05
N LEU A 59 6.51 0.07 -6.40
CA LEU A 59 7.35 -0.51 -5.34
C LEU A 59 8.72 -0.97 -5.86
N LYS A 60 8.80 -1.54 -7.06
CA LYS A 60 10.08 -1.89 -7.69
C LYS A 60 10.94 -0.67 -7.99
N ARG A 61 10.34 0.39 -8.56
CA ARG A 61 11.03 1.66 -8.83
C ARG A 61 11.54 2.29 -7.53
N PHE A 62 10.72 2.27 -6.49
CA PHE A 62 11.10 2.75 -5.15
C PHE A 62 12.29 1.99 -4.57
N LYS A 63 12.27 0.65 -4.61
CA LYS A 63 13.41 -0.18 -4.18
C LYS A 63 14.70 0.19 -4.92
N ASN A 64 14.64 0.34 -6.24
CA ASN A 64 15.80 0.69 -7.04
C ASN A 64 16.34 2.09 -6.69
N GLN A 65 15.46 3.05 -6.41
CA GLN A 65 15.87 4.38 -5.94
C GLN A 65 16.55 4.32 -4.57
N MET A 66 16.06 3.52 -3.63
CA MET A 66 16.69 3.36 -2.32
C MET A 66 18.10 2.73 -2.39
N LEU A 67 18.36 1.87 -3.37
CA LEU A 67 19.65 1.19 -3.52
C LEU A 67 20.70 2.01 -4.28
N ASN A 68 20.27 2.95 -5.11
CA ASN A 68 21.13 3.77 -5.97
C ASN A 68 21.26 5.22 -5.50
N GLY A 69 20.59 5.57 -4.40
CA GLY A 69 20.64 6.90 -3.77
C GLY A 69 21.66 7.00 -2.65
#